data_AF-A0A8C5KT77-F1
#
_entry.id   AF-A0A8C5KT77-F1
#
_cell.length_a   1.000
_cell.length_b   1.000
_cell.length_c   1.000
_cell.angle_alpha   90.00
_cell.angle_beta   90.00
_cell.angle_gamma   90.00
#
_symmetry.space_group_name_H-M   'P 1'
#
loop_
_entity.id
_entity.type
_entity.pdbx_description
1 polymer ?
#
loop_
_entity_poly.entity_id
_entity_poly.type
_entity_poly.pdbx_seq_one_letter_code
_entity_poly.pdbx_strand_id
1 'polypeptide(L)'
;MARTGRPRLRLLLLRYLVVALGYHKAYGSSAPKDRVVTVTEYQDAILTCKTPKQTPSSRLEWKKLGDDVSFVYYQQALKGDFKDRAEMRNFNIRIKNVTRNDAGKYRCEVSAPSEQGQNLEEDTVILEVLGNVQTFVTTATQPVLIPTQP
;
A
#
# COMPACT_ATOMS: atom_id res chain seq x y z
N MET A 1 55.26 24.23 -37.89
CA MET A 1 54.06 23.47 -38.29
C MET A 1 54.18 22.06 -37.72
N ALA A 2 53.34 21.68 -36.76
CA ALA A 2 53.14 20.29 -36.35
C ALA A 2 51.70 20.17 -35.82
N ARG A 3 50.80 19.82 -36.74
CA ARG A 3 49.41 19.47 -36.45
C ARG A 3 49.38 17.98 -36.08
N THR A 4 48.28 17.57 -35.47
CA THR A 4 47.75 16.20 -35.34
C THR A 4 48.22 15.33 -34.17
N GLY A 5 47.24 14.98 -33.32
CA GLY A 5 47.36 14.08 -32.17
C GLY A 5 46.22 14.23 -31.16
N ARG A 6 45.51 15.36 -31.16
CA ARG A 6 44.44 15.66 -30.17
C ARG A 6 42.98 15.36 -30.55
N PRO A 7 42.56 15.20 -31.83
CA PRO A 7 41.13 15.01 -32.13
C PRO A 7 40.66 13.58 -31.79
N ARG A 8 41.53 12.57 -31.95
CA ARG A 8 41.20 11.16 -31.67
C ARG A 8 41.01 10.90 -30.18
N LEU A 9 41.87 11.45 -29.32
CA LEU A 9 41.76 11.29 -27.87
C LEU A 9 40.50 11.97 -27.31
N ARG A 10 40.18 13.19 -27.77
CA ARG A 10 38.92 13.86 -27.40
C ARG A 10 37.70 13.05 -27.82
N LEU A 11 37.71 12.48 -29.02
CA LEU A 11 36.60 11.66 -29.52
C LEU A 11 36.43 10.36 -28.71
N LEU A 12 37.53 9.73 -28.30
CA LEU A 12 37.50 8.53 -27.46
C LEU A 12 36.96 8.83 -26.05
N LEU A 13 37.38 9.94 -25.45
CA LEU A 13 36.87 10.39 -24.15
C LEU A 13 35.38 10.72 -24.21
N LEU A 14 34.92 11.42 -25.26
CA LEU A 14 33.50 11.70 -25.48
C LEU A 14 32.67 10.41 -25.62
N ARG A 15 33.17 9.42 -26.38
CA ARG A 15 32.50 8.11 -26.49
C ARG A 15 32.44 7.38 -25.15
N TYR A 16 33.52 7.40 -24.38
CA TYR A 16 33.56 6.78 -23.06
C TYR A 16 32.57 7.43 -22.08
N LEU A 17 32.46 8.77 -22.10
CA LEU A 17 31.50 9.50 -21.27
C LEU A 17 30.05 9.21 -21.67
N VAL A 18 29.73 9.15 -22.97
CA VAL A 18 28.38 8.78 -23.44
C VAL A 18 28.01 7.36 -23.01
N VAL A 19 28.97 6.43 -23.11
CA VAL A 19 28.78 5.04 -22.68
C VAL A 19 28.60 4.97 -21.16
N ALA A 20 29.46 5.62 -20.37
CA ALA A 20 29.35 5.67 -18.92
C ALA A 20 28.02 6.30 -18.47
N LEU A 21 27.63 7.45 -19.03
CA LEU A 21 26.35 8.12 -18.74
C LEU A 21 25.14 7.26 -19.17
N GLY A 22 25.28 6.47 -20.24
CA GLY A 22 24.27 5.48 -20.64
C GLY A 22 24.13 4.33 -19.65
N TYR A 23 25.24 3.85 -19.08
CA TYR A 23 25.24 2.81 -18.04
C TYR A 23 24.60 3.28 -16.72
N HIS A 24 24.69 4.56 -16.36
CA HIS A 24 24.03 5.10 -15.17
C HIS A 24 22.50 5.25 -15.32
N LYS A 25 21.94 5.08 -16.53
CA LYS A 25 20.52 5.33 -16.83
C LYS A 25 19.64 4.07 -16.89
N ALA A 26 20.15 2.90 -16.52
CA ALA A 26 19.39 1.65 -16.58
C ALA A 26 19.33 0.88 -15.25
N TYR A 27 19.18 1.58 -14.11
CA TYR A 27 18.55 0.95 -12.94
C TYR A 27 17.03 1.03 -13.14
N GLY A 28 16.49 0.05 -13.86
CA GLY A 28 15.07 -0.11 -14.08
C GLY A 28 14.35 -0.41 -12.75
N SER A 29 13.99 0.64 -12.01
CA SER A 29 13.08 0.53 -10.87
C SER A 29 11.68 0.28 -11.42
N SER A 30 11.32 -0.99 -11.57
CA SER A 30 9.91 -1.36 -11.72
C SER A 30 9.18 -0.83 -10.49
N ALA A 31 8.34 0.22 -10.67
CA ALA A 31 7.51 0.71 -9.57
C ALA A 31 6.75 -0.48 -8.95
N PRO A 32 6.77 -0.65 -7.61
CA PRO A 32 5.99 -1.68 -6.96
C PRO A 32 4.53 -1.51 -7.34
N LYS A 33 3.92 -2.56 -7.89
CA LYS A 33 2.49 -2.55 -8.21
C LYS A 33 1.72 -2.66 -6.90
N ASP A 34 1.02 -1.59 -6.53
CA ASP A 34 0.16 -1.56 -5.34
C ASP A 34 -0.77 -2.79 -5.34
N ARG A 35 -0.83 -3.49 -4.20
CA ARG A 35 -1.69 -4.67 -4.05
C ARG A 35 -3.09 -4.25 -3.63
N VAL A 36 -4.10 -4.75 -4.31
CA VAL A 36 -5.51 -4.50 -3.96
C VAL A 36 -6.06 -5.65 -3.10
N VAL A 37 -6.77 -5.31 -2.03
CA VAL A 37 -7.51 -6.22 -1.16
C VAL A 37 -8.95 -5.74 -1.15
N THR A 38 -9.87 -6.55 -1.68
CA THR A 38 -11.29 -6.23 -1.76
C THR A 38 -12.05 -7.03 -0.71
N VAL A 39 -12.83 -6.36 0.14
CA VAL A 39 -13.54 -6.97 1.28
C VAL A 39 -14.97 -6.47 1.32
N THR A 40 -15.91 -7.34 1.68
CA THR A 40 -17.31 -6.93 1.87
C THR A 40 -17.48 -6.24 3.23
N GLU A 41 -18.30 -5.19 3.26
CA GLU A 41 -18.63 -4.43 4.47
C GLU A 41 -19.06 -5.36 5.63
N TYR A 42 -18.60 -5.02 6.83
CA TYR A 42 -18.73 -5.77 8.09
C TYR A 42 -18.00 -7.11 8.17
N GLN A 43 -17.19 -7.47 7.17
CA GLN A 43 -16.23 -8.57 7.29
C GLN A 43 -14.90 -8.09 7.87
N ASP A 44 -13.97 -9.03 8.06
CA ASP A 44 -12.61 -8.70 8.47
C ASP A 44 -11.69 -8.55 7.25
N ALA A 45 -10.86 -7.50 7.25
CA ALA A 45 -9.81 -7.32 6.25
C ALA A 45 -8.44 -7.67 6.85
N ILE A 46 -7.58 -8.32 6.07
CA ILE A 46 -6.18 -8.56 6.43
C ILE A 46 -5.28 -7.83 5.43
N LEU A 47 -4.55 -6.82 5.91
CA LEU A 47 -3.56 -6.11 5.11
C LEU A 47 -2.17 -6.65 5.45
N THR A 48 -1.56 -7.34 4.49
CA THR A 48 -0.22 -7.93 4.62
C THR A 48 0.89 -6.94 4.29
N CYS A 49 1.93 -6.83 5.11
CA CYS A 49 3.13 -6.07 4.76
C CYS A 49 4.15 -7.00 4.08
N LYS A 50 4.45 -6.79 2.80
CA LYS A 50 5.48 -7.55 2.07
C LYS A 50 6.83 -6.83 2.13
N THR A 51 7.44 -6.81 3.30
CA THR A 51 8.81 -6.33 3.47
C THR A 51 9.74 -7.48 3.90
N PRO A 52 11.06 -7.37 3.65
CA PRO A 52 12.08 -8.29 4.14
C PRO A 52 12.00 -8.63 5.64
N LYS A 53 12.78 -9.65 6.03
CA LYS A 53 12.76 -10.20 7.39
C LYS A 53 13.07 -9.12 8.43
N GLN A 54 12.12 -8.91 9.34
CA GLN A 54 12.32 -8.12 10.55
C GLN A 54 13.48 -8.66 11.39
N THR A 55 14.29 -7.72 11.85
CA THR A 55 15.25 -7.92 12.94
C THR A 55 14.62 -7.49 14.27
N PRO A 56 15.12 -7.97 15.43
CA PRO A 56 14.63 -7.52 16.74
C PRO A 56 14.69 -6.00 16.96
N SER A 57 15.56 -5.30 16.23
CA SER A 57 15.71 -3.84 16.27
C SER A 57 14.85 -3.10 15.26
N SER A 58 14.08 -3.79 14.41
CA SER A 58 13.25 -3.11 13.41
C SER A 58 12.01 -2.47 14.03
N ARG A 59 11.64 -1.29 13.56
CA ARG A 59 10.42 -0.59 13.93
C ARG A 59 9.42 -0.70 12.79
N LEU A 60 8.23 -1.19 13.12
CA LEU A 60 7.09 -1.28 12.19
C LEU A 60 6.12 -0.15 12.46
N GLU A 61 5.74 0.55 11.41
CA GLU A 61 4.67 1.54 11.40
C GLU A 61 3.65 1.22 10.31
N TRP A 62 2.37 1.47 10.60
CA TRP A 62 1.31 1.43 9.60
C TRP A 62 0.61 2.78 9.54
N LYS A 63 0.34 3.24 8.32
CA LYS A 63 -0.30 4.52 8.04
C LYS A 63 -1.43 4.33 7.03
N LYS A 64 -2.54 5.03 7.23
CA LYS A 64 -3.56 5.23 6.20
C LYS A 64 -3.19 6.50 5.43
N LEU A 65 -3.05 6.36 4.12
CA LEU A 65 -2.73 7.44 3.20
C LEU A 65 -4.04 8.09 2.72
N GLY A 66 -4.01 9.41 2.60
CA GLY A 66 -5.10 10.25 2.12
C GLY A 66 -4.58 11.68 1.93
N ASP A 67 -5.47 12.66 1.96
CA ASP A 67 -5.09 14.08 2.00
C ASP A 67 -4.21 14.38 3.23
N ASP A 68 -4.61 13.81 4.37
CA ASP A 68 -3.81 13.71 5.58
C ASP A 68 -3.38 12.26 5.85
N VAL A 69 -2.12 12.10 6.26
CA VAL A 69 -1.58 10.80 6.68
C VAL A 69 -1.92 10.57 8.15
N SER A 70 -2.57 9.45 8.44
CA SER A 70 -2.92 9.07 9.81
C SER A 70 -2.23 7.76 10.22
N PHE A 71 -1.76 7.71 11.47
CA PHE A 71 -1.20 6.48 12.01
C PHE A 71 -2.31 5.47 12.30
N VAL A 72 -2.05 4.25 11.88
CA VAL A 72 -2.86 3.07 12.18
C VAL A 72 -2.19 2.26 13.29
N TYR A 73 -0.87 2.07 13.19
CA TYR A 73 -0.02 1.45 14.20
C TYR A 73 1.28 2.23 14.33
N TYR A 74 1.58 2.70 15.55
CA TYR A 74 2.78 3.49 15.85
C TYR A 74 3.20 3.31 17.30
N GLN A 75 4.51 3.26 17.56
CA GLN A 75 5.07 2.99 18.89
C GLN A 75 4.41 1.80 19.59
N GLN A 76 4.32 0.68 18.86
CA GLN A 76 3.77 -0.58 19.36
C GLN A 76 2.30 -0.53 19.80
N ALA A 77 1.54 0.45 19.31
CA ALA A 77 0.12 0.60 19.65
C ALA A 77 -0.71 0.97 18.42
N LEU A 78 -1.92 0.41 18.36
CA LEU A 78 -2.94 0.82 17.41
C LEU A 78 -3.45 2.22 17.77
N LYS A 79 -3.76 3.03 16.76
CA LYS A 79 -4.10 4.45 16.90
C LYS A 79 -5.44 4.78 16.25
N GLY A 80 -6.04 5.90 16.68
CA GLY A 80 -7.30 6.41 16.16
C GLY A 80 -8.42 5.36 16.21
N ASP A 81 -9.25 5.37 15.16
CA ASP A 81 -10.40 4.46 15.00
C ASP A 81 -10.01 2.98 14.93
N PHE A 82 -8.73 2.66 14.75
CA PHE A 82 -8.24 1.28 14.68
C PHE A 82 -7.92 0.69 16.05
N LYS A 83 -7.82 1.50 17.10
CA LYS A 83 -7.40 1.08 18.45
C LYS A 83 -8.22 -0.09 19.00
N ASP A 84 -9.54 -0.05 18.81
CA ASP A 84 -10.48 -0.98 19.45
C ASP A 84 -10.99 -2.08 18.50
N ARG A 85 -10.64 -2.01 17.21
CA ARG A 85 -11.17 -2.92 16.18
C ARG A 85 -10.12 -3.54 15.27
N ALA A 86 -8.85 -3.15 15.39
CA ALA A 86 -7.76 -3.79 14.67
C ALA A 86 -6.93 -4.70 15.59
N GLU A 87 -6.18 -5.61 14.98
CA GLU A 87 -5.23 -6.49 15.65
C GLU A 87 -3.94 -6.53 14.82
N MET A 88 -2.79 -6.48 15.49
CA MET A 88 -1.52 -6.81 14.84
C MET A 88 -1.32 -8.31 14.78
N ARG A 89 -0.87 -8.81 13.62
CA ARG A 89 -0.51 -10.21 13.37
C ARG A 89 0.83 -10.25 12.64
N ASN A 90 1.93 -10.36 13.39
CA ASN A 90 3.28 -10.14 12.87
C ASN A 90 3.36 -8.75 12.21
N PHE A 91 3.63 -8.68 10.91
CA PHE A 91 3.66 -7.43 10.13
C PHE A 91 2.30 -6.99 9.60
N ASN A 92 1.29 -7.85 9.73
CA ASN A 92 -0.01 -7.65 9.11
C ASN A 92 -0.94 -6.98 10.10
N ILE A 93 -1.88 -6.21 9.58
CA ILE A 93 -2.99 -5.70 10.38
C ILE A 93 -4.29 -6.39 9.96
N ARG A 94 -5.04 -6.90 10.93
CA ARG A 94 -6.41 -7.37 10.76
C ARG A 94 -7.35 -6.27 11.24
N ILE A 95 -8.19 -5.75 10.37
CA ILE A 95 -9.23 -4.77 10.70
C ILE A 95 -10.56 -5.52 10.78
N LYS A 96 -11.23 -5.46 11.94
CA LYS A 96 -12.53 -6.11 12.13
C LYS A 96 -13.68 -5.21 11.71
N ASN A 97 -14.77 -5.82 11.26
CA ASN A 97 -16.02 -5.15 10.91
C ASN A 97 -15.77 -3.94 10.01
N VAL A 98 -15.14 -4.16 8.85
CA VAL A 98 -14.75 -3.06 7.96
C VAL A 98 -15.94 -2.25 7.49
N THR A 99 -15.78 -0.93 7.43
CA THR A 99 -16.75 0.01 6.90
C THR A 99 -16.25 0.64 5.62
N ARG A 100 -17.11 1.29 4.83
CA ARG A 100 -16.67 2.03 3.64
C ARG A 100 -15.64 3.13 3.95
N ASN A 101 -15.65 3.68 5.16
CA ASN A 101 -14.66 4.68 5.59
C ASN A 101 -13.26 4.08 5.76
N ASP A 102 -13.15 2.74 5.84
CA ASP A 102 -11.86 2.06 5.90
C ASP A 102 -11.20 1.92 4.53
N ALA A 103 -11.96 2.09 3.45
CA ALA A 103 -11.39 2.06 2.11
C ALA A 103 -10.29 3.12 1.97
N GLY A 104 -9.26 2.79 1.20
CA GLY A 104 -8.14 3.67 0.96
C GLY A 104 -6.81 2.94 0.81
N LYS A 105 -5.75 3.73 0.64
CA LYS A 105 -4.39 3.23 0.48
C LYS A 105 -3.70 3.23 1.84
N TYR A 106 -3.03 2.12 2.17
CA TYR A 106 -2.33 1.90 3.42
C TYR A 106 -0.87 1.60 3.13
N ARG A 107 0.02 2.11 3.97
CA ARG A 107 1.45 1.86 3.86
C ARG A 107 1.97 1.26 5.17
N CYS A 108 2.73 0.19 5.04
CA CYS A 108 3.60 -0.26 6.12
C CYS A 108 5.02 0.22 5.86
N GLU A 109 5.70 0.63 6.92
CA GLU A 109 7.08 1.08 6.91
C GLU A 109 7.86 0.26 7.96
N VAL A 110 8.92 -0.41 7.51
CA VAL A 110 9.83 -1.16 8.38
C VAL A 110 11.19 -0.49 8.33
N SER A 111 11.61 0.09 9.45
CA SER A 111 12.94 0.69 9.59
C SER A 111 13.83 -0.18 10.45
N ALA A 112 15.03 -0.49 9.98
CA ALA A 112 16.02 -1.29 10.71
C ALA A 112 17.40 -0.62 10.67
N PRO A 113 18.19 -0.69 11.76
CA PRO A 113 19.60 -0.31 11.69
C PRO A 113 20.36 -1.14 10.65
N SER A 114 21.26 -0.50 9.91
CA SER A 114 22.18 -1.12 8.97
C SER A 114 23.58 -0.51 9.09
N GLU A 115 24.59 -1.16 8.52
CA GLU A 115 25.98 -0.64 8.47
C GLU A 115 26.08 0.76 7.83
N GLN A 116 25.10 1.11 6.98
CA GLN A 116 25.03 2.38 6.26
C GLN A 116 24.09 3.39 6.94
N GLY A 117 23.58 3.07 8.14
CA GLY A 117 22.66 3.92 8.90
C GLY A 117 21.31 3.26 9.17
N GLN A 118 20.24 3.80 8.60
CA GLN A 118 18.90 3.20 8.67
C GLN A 118 18.49 2.70 7.28
N ASN A 119 18.09 1.44 7.21
CA ASN A 119 17.37 0.90 6.05
C ASN A 119 15.87 1.10 6.29
N LEU A 120 15.15 1.62 5.30
CA LEU A 120 13.70 1.80 5.30
C LEU A 120 13.10 1.01 4.13
N GLU A 121 12.18 0.12 4.45
CA GLU A 121 11.46 -0.69 3.49
C GLU A 121 9.96 -0.44 3.62
N GLU A 122 9.28 -0.28 2.50
CA GLU A 122 7.88 0.13 2.44
C GLU A 122 7.09 -0.88 1.57
N ASP A 123 5.89 -1.25 2.01
CA ASP A 123 4.88 -1.92 1.15
C ASP A 123 3.56 -1.17 1.24
N THR A 124 2.83 -1.16 0.13
CA THR A 124 1.59 -0.40 0.00
C THR A 124 0.44 -1.28 -0.49
N VAL A 125 -0.70 -1.14 0.18
CA VAL A 125 -1.91 -1.95 -0.01
C VAL A 125 -3.11 -1.04 -0.17
N ILE A 126 -3.95 -1.28 -1.16
CA ILE A 126 -5.22 -0.60 -1.35
C ILE A 126 -6.32 -1.51 -0.80
N LEU A 127 -7.10 -1.00 0.16
CA LEU A 127 -8.30 -1.66 0.67
C LEU A 127 -9.52 -1.10 -0.06
N GLU A 128 -10.24 -1.97 -0.74
CA GLU A 128 -11.54 -1.70 -1.33
C GLU A 128 -12.63 -2.36 -0.48
N VAL A 129 -13.71 -1.63 -0.21
CA VAL A 129 -14.83 -2.14 0.59
C VAL A 129 -16.10 -2.17 -0.25
N LEU A 130 -16.64 -3.38 -0.48
CA LEU A 130 -17.88 -3.61 -1.20
C LEU A 130 -19.06 -3.47 -0.25
N GLY A 131 -20.07 -2.69 -0.63
CA GLY A 131 -21.29 -2.57 0.16
C GLY A 131 -22.06 -3.90 0.23
N ASN A 132 -22.70 -4.18 1.37
CA ASN A 132 -23.70 -5.24 1.44
C ASN A 132 -24.94 -4.81 0.65
N VAL A 133 -25.15 -5.39 -0.54
CA VAL A 133 -26.43 -5.30 -1.23
C VAL A 133 -27.38 -6.26 -0.52
N GLN A 134 -28.12 -5.74 0.46
CA GLN A 134 -29.23 -6.49 1.03
C GLN A 134 -30.37 -6.43 0.01
N THR A 135 -30.51 -7.48 -0.79
CA THR A 135 -31.71 -7.67 -1.61
C THR A 135 -32.88 -7.87 -0.65
N PHE A 136 -33.64 -6.81 -0.39
CA PHE A 136 -34.94 -6.95 0.22
C PHE A 136 -35.80 -7.76 -0.75
N VAL A 137 -35.94 -9.07 -0.49
CA VAL A 137 -36.98 -9.86 -1.14
C VAL A 137 -38.29 -9.37 -0.53
N THR A 138 -38.90 -8.36 -1.16
CA THR A 138 -40.28 -7.99 -0.89
C THR A 138 -41.12 -9.20 -1.30
N THR A 139 -41.48 -10.04 -0.35
CA THR A 139 -42.48 -11.10 -0.53
C THR A 139 -43.82 -10.41 -0.72
N ALA A 140 -44.09 -9.95 -1.95
CA ALA A 140 -45.39 -9.48 -2.36
C ALA A 140 -46.30 -10.70 -2.58
N THR A 141 -46.86 -11.20 -1.49
CA THR A 141 -48.04 -12.08 -1.51
C THR A 141 -48.90 -11.80 -0.28
N GLN A 142 -49.65 -10.70 -0.33
CA GLN A 142 -50.93 -10.63 0.36
C GLN A 142 -52.01 -10.27 -0.65
N PRO A 143 -53.01 -11.13 -0.89
CA PRO A 143 -54.16 -10.75 -1.70
C PRO A 143 -54.96 -9.68 -0.94
N VAL A 144 -55.20 -8.56 -1.62
CA VAL A 144 -56.10 -7.51 -1.15
C VAL A 144 -57.52 -8.08 -1.16
N LEU A 145 -58.13 -8.24 0.01
CA LEU A 145 -59.56 -8.52 0.12
C LEU A 145 -60.33 -7.25 -0.22
N ILE A 146 -61.05 -7.26 -1.34
CA ILE A 146 -61.99 -6.20 -1.73
C ILE A 146 -63.25 -6.37 -0.86
N PRO A 147 -63.71 -5.34 -0.12
CA PRO A 147 -65.03 -5.38 0.49
C PRO A 147 -66.06 -5.24 -0.63
N THR A 148 -66.81 -6.30 -0.91
CA THR A 148 -68.07 -6.19 -1.65
C THR A 148 -69.11 -5.61 -0.69
N GLN A 149 -69.47 -4.34 -0.89
CA GLN A 149 -70.56 -3.69 -0.15
C GLN A 149 -71.89 -3.90 -0.91
N PRO A 150 -73.03 -4.13 -0.21
CA PRO A 150 -74.33 -4.42 -0.82
C PRO A 150 -74.95 -3.23 -1.56
#